data_AF-A0AAW6JWD3-F1
#
_entry.id   AF-A0AAW6JWD3-F1
#
_cell.length_a   1.000
_cell.length_b   1.000
_cell.length_c   1.000
_cell.angle_alpha   90.00
_cell.angle_beta   90.00
_cell.angle_gamma   90.00
#
_symmetry.space_group_name_H-M   'P 1'
#
loop_
_entity.id
_entity.type
_entity.pdbx_description
1 polymer ?
#
loop_
_entity_poly.entity_id
_entity_poly.type
_entity_poly.pdbx_seq_one_letter_code
_entity_poly.pdbx_strand_id
1 'polypeptide(L)'
;MTTGYILIAAILILGGVIATVGDRIGTRVGKARLSLFNLRPKKTAVIVTIFTGGLISATTLAILFAADGGLRKGVFELEDIQRDLTNKREQLKTAEAQKSQVEGKLNKARQEQNQVQQELQKINKSLQTANSKQKSTQAQLNRTLNQQAKTQGRLNETQSRLGGIVIQYQQARNELQTLYNQRLTLQAAVAELKTERQKLYAEAKQAIDEAKTAIEKRDRKIAKLDKLIQNRNLEIQQREEVIITRESRLKELEKQQQFLELEVARLEKYYQSYRDLRLGKLALVKGQVIAAGLITVNKPNAAHQAIIQILQEANRNANFQLTEPGGTPVNEEILRVTKDKVEQLISQIKDGREYVVRIFSAGNYVRGEKQIEFFADAARNQLVFSSGEVLATTTADLKNMTSEQMRQRLDLLISASQFRARNAGIIESVQIDGTFLRFVSQLQQTEQEVEIKAIAADDTYTVGPLRVKLVAILNGQILFST
;
A
#
# COMPACT_ATOMS: atom_id res chain seq x y z
N MET A 1 -42.87 -172.13 -99.20
CA MET A 1 -43.28 -173.50 -98.83
C MET A 1 -43.78 -174.31 -100.02
N THR A 2 -44.44 -173.73 -101.04
CA THR A 2 -44.97 -174.48 -102.21
C THR A 2 -43.91 -174.91 -103.23
N THR A 3 -42.84 -174.13 -103.43
CA THR A 3 -41.76 -174.42 -104.39
C THR A 3 -40.82 -175.55 -103.95
N GLY A 4 -40.59 -175.72 -102.65
CA GLY A 4 -39.69 -176.75 -102.11
C GLY A 4 -40.18 -178.18 -102.41
N TYR A 5 -41.47 -178.44 -102.24
CA TYR A 5 -42.06 -179.74 -102.54
C TYR A 5 -42.04 -180.08 -104.04
N ILE A 6 -42.22 -179.08 -104.92
CA ILE A 6 -42.14 -179.26 -106.38
C ILE A 6 -40.70 -179.63 -106.79
N LEU A 7 -39.69 -178.97 -106.20
CA LEU A 7 -38.29 -179.26 -106.48
C LEU A 7 -37.90 -180.68 -106.04
N ILE A 8 -38.36 -181.12 -104.85
CA ILE A 8 -38.10 -182.46 -104.33
C ILE A 8 -38.78 -183.53 -105.19
N ALA A 9 -40.03 -183.30 -105.63
CA ALA A 9 -40.74 -184.23 -106.50
C ALA A 9 -40.07 -184.38 -107.88
N ALA A 10 -39.59 -183.28 -108.47
CA ALA A 10 -38.87 -183.30 -109.74
C ALA A 10 -37.52 -184.07 -109.64
N ILE A 11 -36.79 -183.92 -108.53
CA ILE A 11 -35.51 -184.63 -108.29
C ILE A 11 -35.74 -186.14 -108.10
N LEU A 12 -36.79 -186.56 -107.39
CA LEU A 12 -37.12 -187.97 -107.20
C LEU A 12 -37.50 -188.69 -108.50
N ILE A 13 -38.30 -188.04 -109.34
CA ILE A 13 -38.69 -188.60 -110.66
C ILE A 13 -37.46 -188.73 -111.57
N LEU A 14 -36.64 -187.67 -111.65
CA LEU A 14 -35.44 -187.66 -112.48
C LEU A 14 -34.40 -188.70 -112.01
N GLY A 15 -34.27 -188.90 -110.69
CA GLY A 15 -33.40 -189.92 -110.10
C GLY A 15 -33.80 -191.36 -110.47
N GLY A 16 -35.10 -191.67 -110.49
CA GLY A 16 -35.60 -193.01 -110.86
C GLY A 16 -35.37 -193.37 -112.34
N VAL A 17 -35.53 -192.39 -113.23
CA VAL A 17 -35.27 -192.57 -114.67
C VAL A 17 -33.77 -192.77 -114.96
N ILE A 18 -32.91 -192.01 -114.28
CA ILE A 18 -31.45 -192.10 -114.51
C ILE A 18 -30.88 -193.41 -113.94
N ALA A 19 -31.39 -193.89 -112.80
CA ALA A 19 -30.95 -195.15 -112.19
C ALA A 19 -31.18 -196.37 -113.09
N THR A 20 -32.33 -196.42 -113.79
CA THR A 20 -32.65 -197.53 -114.71
C THR A 20 -31.79 -197.53 -115.98
N VAL A 21 -31.37 -196.37 -116.46
CA VAL A 21 -30.42 -196.25 -117.59
C VAL A 21 -29.01 -196.68 -117.16
N GLY A 22 -28.57 -196.33 -115.96
CA GLY A 22 -27.27 -196.71 -115.42
C GLY A 22 -27.07 -198.24 -115.32
N ASP A 23 -28.08 -198.96 -114.84
CA ASP A 23 -28.04 -200.43 -114.71
C ASP A 23 -27.99 -201.15 -116.06
N ARG A 24 -28.67 -200.58 -117.07
CA ARG A 24 -28.68 -201.09 -118.45
C ARG A 24 -27.35 -200.91 -119.17
N ILE A 25 -26.63 -199.83 -118.86
CA ILE A 25 -25.27 -199.59 -119.38
C ILE A 25 -24.29 -200.57 -118.73
N GLY A 26 -24.38 -200.79 -117.41
CA GLY A 26 -23.50 -201.73 -116.70
C GLY A 26 -23.63 -203.18 -117.17
N THR A 27 -24.85 -203.65 -117.42
CA THR A 27 -25.11 -205.03 -117.86
C THR A 27 -24.70 -205.31 -119.31
N ARG A 28 -24.82 -204.34 -120.23
CA ARG A 28 -24.34 -204.48 -121.62
C ARG A 28 -22.82 -204.59 -121.71
N VAL A 29 -22.09 -203.83 -120.90
CA VAL A 29 -20.63 -203.89 -120.84
C VAL A 29 -20.15 -205.28 -120.36
N GLY A 30 -20.89 -205.92 -119.45
CA GLY A 30 -20.56 -207.24 -118.91
C GLY A 30 -20.67 -208.42 -119.90
N LYS A 31 -21.57 -208.37 -120.89
CA LYS A 31 -21.74 -209.45 -121.90
C LYS A 31 -20.77 -209.34 -123.08
N ALA A 32 -20.35 -208.11 -123.42
CA ALA A 32 -19.48 -207.86 -124.58
C ALA A 32 -18.00 -208.29 -124.37
N ARG A 33 -17.65 -208.84 -123.20
CA ARG A 33 -16.25 -209.18 -122.81
C ARG A 33 -15.28 -208.02 -123.05
N LEU A 34 -15.73 -206.78 -122.87
CA LEU A 34 -14.89 -205.60 -123.00
C LEU A 34 -13.93 -205.54 -121.81
N SER A 35 -12.64 -205.56 -122.12
CA SER A 35 -11.57 -205.32 -121.17
C SER A 35 -11.25 -203.84 -121.18
N LEU A 36 -11.38 -203.17 -120.03
CA LEU A 36 -10.82 -201.85 -119.81
C LEU A 36 -9.55 -202.07 -118.99
N PHE A 37 -8.38 -201.74 -119.54
CA PHE A 37 -7.08 -201.88 -118.87
C PHE A 37 -6.76 -203.31 -118.36
N ASN A 38 -6.93 -204.33 -119.21
CA ASN A 38 -6.55 -205.72 -118.90
C ASN A 38 -7.28 -206.39 -117.72
N LEU A 39 -8.35 -205.79 -117.21
CA LEU A 39 -9.13 -206.33 -116.10
C LEU A 39 -10.06 -207.46 -116.56
N ARG A 40 -10.20 -208.49 -115.70
CA ARG A 40 -11.13 -209.60 -115.92
C ARG A 40 -12.55 -209.04 -116.14
N PRO A 41 -13.28 -209.44 -117.20
CA PRO A 41 -14.50 -208.77 -117.68
C PRO A 41 -15.61 -208.51 -116.64
N LYS A 42 -15.62 -209.25 -115.53
CA LYS A 42 -16.57 -209.06 -114.42
C LYS A 42 -16.32 -207.77 -113.59
N LYS A 43 -15.11 -207.21 -113.58
CA LYS A 43 -14.74 -206.04 -112.74
C LYS A 43 -15.01 -204.67 -113.40
N THR A 44 -14.94 -204.58 -114.72
CA THR A 44 -15.16 -203.34 -115.49
C THR A 44 -16.57 -202.78 -115.30
N ALA A 45 -17.57 -203.66 -115.21
CA ALA A 45 -18.96 -203.26 -115.06
C ALA A 45 -19.21 -202.47 -113.74
N VAL A 46 -18.52 -202.84 -112.65
CA VAL A 46 -18.72 -202.23 -111.33
C VAL A 46 -18.23 -200.78 -111.27
N ILE A 47 -17.11 -200.46 -111.91
CA ILE A 47 -16.51 -199.11 -111.88
C ILE A 47 -17.40 -198.10 -112.61
N VAL A 48 -17.98 -198.50 -113.74
CA VAL A 48 -18.86 -197.63 -114.53
C VAL A 48 -20.11 -197.24 -113.73
N THR A 49 -20.63 -198.14 -112.88
CA THR A 49 -21.79 -197.88 -112.00
C THR A 49 -21.47 -196.87 -110.89
N ILE A 50 -20.28 -196.94 -110.28
CA ILE A 50 -19.86 -195.98 -109.25
C ILE A 50 -19.74 -194.57 -109.84
N PHE A 51 -19.16 -194.46 -111.03
CA PHE A 51 -18.95 -193.18 -111.69
C PHE A 51 -20.27 -192.50 -112.08
N THR A 52 -21.25 -193.28 -112.54
CA THR A 52 -22.59 -192.77 -112.83
C THR A 52 -23.34 -192.36 -111.56
N GLY A 53 -23.23 -193.12 -110.46
CA GLY A 53 -23.79 -192.74 -109.16
C GLY A 53 -23.22 -191.41 -108.63
N GLY A 54 -21.91 -191.16 -108.81
CA GLY A 54 -21.26 -189.92 -108.41
C GLY A 54 -21.74 -188.70 -109.19
N LEU A 55 -21.91 -188.83 -110.50
CA LEU A 55 -22.31 -187.72 -111.38
C LEU A 55 -23.72 -187.17 -111.04
N ILE A 56 -24.60 -188.03 -110.55
CA ILE A 56 -25.98 -187.66 -110.18
C ILE A 56 -26.00 -186.75 -108.93
N SER A 57 -25.19 -187.09 -107.93
CA SER A 57 -25.16 -186.38 -106.65
C SER A 57 -24.65 -184.94 -106.81
N ALA A 58 -23.59 -184.74 -107.61
CA ALA A 58 -23.03 -183.42 -107.89
C ALA A 58 -24.04 -182.50 -108.61
N THR A 59 -24.79 -183.07 -109.54
CA THR A 59 -25.79 -182.32 -110.33
C THR A 59 -26.96 -181.86 -109.47
N THR A 60 -27.37 -182.68 -108.50
CA THR A 60 -28.47 -182.36 -107.57
C THR A 60 -28.10 -181.19 -106.67
N LEU A 61 -26.86 -181.15 -106.17
CA LEU A 61 -26.36 -180.07 -105.33
C LEU A 61 -26.25 -178.75 -106.10
N ALA A 62 -25.78 -178.78 -107.34
CA ALA A 62 -25.64 -177.59 -108.19
C ALA A 62 -26.99 -176.89 -108.44
N ILE A 63 -28.04 -177.68 -108.69
CA ILE A 63 -29.40 -177.17 -108.89
C ILE A 63 -29.94 -176.51 -107.62
N LEU A 64 -29.66 -177.09 -106.45
CA LEU A 64 -30.16 -176.60 -105.16
C LEU A 64 -29.65 -175.18 -104.84
N PHE A 65 -28.37 -174.91 -105.10
CA PHE A 65 -27.78 -173.58 -104.91
C PHE A 65 -28.23 -172.55 -105.96
N ALA A 66 -28.53 -172.99 -107.19
CA ALA A 66 -29.03 -172.10 -108.24
C ALA A 66 -30.48 -171.68 -107.98
N ALA A 67 -31.31 -172.58 -107.42
CA ALA A 67 -32.74 -172.38 -107.25
C ALA A 67 -33.13 -171.54 -106.01
N ASP A 68 -32.29 -171.46 -104.97
CA ASP A 68 -32.60 -170.72 -103.74
C ASP A 68 -31.56 -169.65 -103.35
N GLY A 69 -32.00 -168.39 -103.37
CA GLY A 69 -31.20 -167.24 -102.91
C GLY A 69 -31.01 -167.19 -101.40
N GLY A 70 -31.90 -167.81 -100.62
CA GLY A 70 -31.82 -167.88 -99.14
C GLY A 70 -30.66 -168.73 -98.66
N LEU A 71 -30.48 -169.92 -99.24
CA LEU A 71 -29.33 -170.80 -99.00
C LEU A 71 -27.98 -170.13 -99.31
N ARG A 72 -27.88 -169.35 -100.38
CA ARG A 72 -26.65 -168.61 -100.73
C ARG A 72 -26.30 -167.53 -99.69
N LYS A 73 -27.27 -166.72 -99.26
CA LYS A 73 -27.02 -165.67 -98.24
C LYS A 73 -26.67 -166.26 -96.87
N GLY A 74 -27.33 -167.35 -96.47
CA GLY A 74 -27.09 -167.99 -95.19
C GLY A 74 -25.70 -168.63 -95.06
N VAL A 75 -25.14 -169.14 -96.15
CA VAL A 75 -23.83 -169.83 -96.13
C VAL A 75 -22.64 -168.87 -96.33
N PHE A 76 -22.83 -167.70 -96.96
CA PHE A 76 -21.71 -166.83 -97.34
C PHE A 76 -21.65 -165.41 -96.70
N GLU A 77 -22.71 -164.84 -96.12
CA GLU A 77 -22.74 -163.41 -95.68
C GLU A 77 -23.02 -163.17 -94.17
N LEU A 78 -23.07 -164.21 -93.32
CA LEU A 78 -23.49 -164.07 -91.90
C LEU A 78 -22.50 -163.24 -91.04
N GLU A 79 -21.22 -163.32 -91.35
CA GLU A 79 -20.14 -162.77 -90.51
C GLU A 79 -20.07 -161.23 -90.60
N ASP A 80 -20.39 -160.65 -91.77
CA ASP A 80 -20.39 -159.20 -91.98
C ASP A 80 -21.55 -158.50 -91.24
N ILE A 81 -22.73 -159.14 -91.18
CA ILE A 81 -23.90 -158.59 -90.50
C ILE A 81 -23.70 -158.52 -88.98
N GLN A 82 -23.07 -159.54 -88.38
CA GLN A 82 -22.75 -159.53 -86.95
C GLN A 82 -21.72 -158.45 -86.60
N ARG A 83 -20.78 -158.18 -87.52
CA ARG A 83 -19.77 -157.13 -87.35
C ARG A 83 -20.39 -155.73 -87.34
N ASP A 84 -21.32 -155.42 -88.25
CA ASP A 84 -21.99 -154.10 -88.28
C ASP A 84 -22.87 -153.86 -87.05
N LEU A 85 -23.60 -154.89 -86.58
CA LEU A 85 -24.40 -154.79 -85.34
C LEU A 85 -23.52 -154.53 -84.10
N THR A 86 -22.35 -155.16 -84.04
CA THR A 86 -21.39 -154.95 -82.94
C THR A 86 -20.83 -153.53 -83.00
N ASN A 87 -20.39 -153.07 -84.18
CA ASN A 87 -19.88 -151.72 -84.38
C ASN A 87 -20.92 -150.64 -84.03
N LYS A 88 -22.18 -150.79 -84.46
CA LYS A 88 -23.25 -149.83 -84.14
C LYS A 88 -23.60 -149.80 -82.66
N ARG A 89 -23.58 -150.94 -81.97
CA ARG A 89 -23.75 -150.99 -80.51
C ARG A 89 -22.61 -150.29 -79.78
N GLU A 90 -21.37 -150.45 -80.26
CA GLU A 90 -20.20 -149.80 -79.69
C GLU A 90 -20.20 -148.28 -79.92
N GLN A 91 -20.63 -147.82 -81.11
CA GLN A 91 -20.85 -146.40 -81.40
C GLN A 91 -21.95 -145.79 -80.52
N LEU A 92 -23.09 -146.49 -80.35
CA LEU A 92 -24.17 -146.03 -79.47
C LEU A 92 -23.69 -145.87 -78.02
N LYS A 93 -22.97 -146.88 -77.51
CA LYS A 93 -22.38 -146.86 -76.17
C LYS A 93 -21.38 -145.70 -76.00
N THR A 94 -20.57 -145.43 -77.03
CA THR A 94 -19.62 -144.31 -77.03
C THR A 94 -20.33 -142.96 -77.05
N ALA A 95 -21.38 -142.81 -77.86
CA ALA A 95 -22.18 -141.60 -77.93
C ALA A 95 -22.95 -141.33 -76.61
N GLU A 96 -23.49 -142.37 -75.98
CA GLU A 96 -24.12 -142.29 -74.65
C GLU A 96 -23.12 -141.87 -73.57
N ALA A 97 -21.91 -142.43 -73.58
CA ALA A 97 -20.84 -142.03 -72.66
C ALA A 97 -20.41 -140.57 -72.86
N GLN A 98 -20.26 -140.13 -74.12
CA GLN A 98 -19.93 -138.74 -74.44
C GLN A 98 -21.05 -137.77 -74.01
N LYS A 99 -22.32 -138.12 -74.26
CA LYS A 99 -23.46 -137.32 -73.82
C LYS A 99 -23.48 -137.16 -72.30
N SER A 100 -23.29 -138.25 -71.56
CA SER A 100 -23.20 -138.23 -70.09
C SER A 100 -22.03 -137.35 -69.61
N GLN A 101 -20.87 -137.44 -70.26
CA GLN A 101 -19.72 -136.60 -69.93
C GLN A 101 -19.98 -135.11 -70.19
N VAL A 102 -20.64 -134.76 -71.31
CA VAL A 102 -21.00 -133.38 -71.64
C VAL A 102 -22.06 -132.84 -70.69
N GLU A 103 -23.08 -133.62 -70.33
CA GLU A 103 -24.07 -133.26 -69.32
C GLU A 103 -23.42 -133.02 -67.95
N GLY A 104 -22.45 -133.86 -67.56
CA GLY A 104 -21.64 -133.67 -66.36
C GLY A 104 -20.83 -132.37 -66.39
N LYS A 105 -20.14 -132.07 -67.51
CA LYS A 105 -19.41 -130.80 -67.71
C LYS A 105 -20.34 -129.59 -67.70
N LEU A 106 -21.51 -129.68 -68.34
CA LEU A 106 -22.50 -128.61 -68.39
C LEU A 106 -23.08 -128.33 -67.00
N ASN A 107 -23.41 -129.37 -66.23
CA ASN A 107 -23.89 -129.23 -64.86
C ASN A 107 -22.82 -128.61 -63.96
N LYS A 108 -21.56 -129.02 -64.11
CA LYS A 108 -20.43 -128.41 -63.38
C LYS A 108 -20.26 -126.93 -63.74
N ALA A 109 -20.26 -126.60 -65.03
CA ALA A 109 -20.18 -125.22 -65.51
C ALA A 109 -21.36 -124.35 -65.02
N ARG A 110 -22.58 -124.91 -64.97
CA ARG A 110 -23.75 -124.22 -64.40
C ARG A 110 -23.62 -123.98 -62.90
N GLN A 111 -23.10 -124.96 -62.15
CA GLN A 111 -22.83 -124.79 -60.72
C GLN A 111 -21.77 -123.71 -60.46
N GLU A 112 -20.68 -123.72 -61.21
CA GLU A 112 -19.64 -122.69 -61.16
C GLU A 112 -20.19 -121.31 -61.54
N GLN A 113 -21.00 -121.21 -62.60
CA GLN A 113 -21.67 -119.97 -62.99
C GLN A 113 -22.57 -119.43 -61.87
N ASN A 114 -23.37 -120.28 -61.24
CA ASN A 114 -24.23 -119.89 -60.12
C ASN A 114 -23.41 -119.42 -58.90
N GLN A 115 -22.29 -120.09 -58.59
CA GLN A 115 -21.37 -119.69 -57.53
C GLN A 115 -20.75 -118.32 -57.81
N VAL A 116 -20.20 -118.12 -59.02
CA VAL A 116 -19.63 -116.85 -59.45
C VAL A 116 -20.69 -115.74 -59.44
N GLN A 117 -21.92 -116.02 -59.83
CA GLN A 117 -23.01 -115.04 -59.79
C GLN A 117 -23.37 -114.65 -58.35
N GLN A 118 -23.40 -115.60 -57.41
CA GLN A 118 -23.60 -115.32 -55.98
C GLN A 118 -22.43 -114.52 -55.38
N GLU A 119 -21.19 -114.85 -55.73
CA GLU A 119 -20.02 -114.08 -55.30
C GLU A 119 -20.04 -112.66 -55.85
N LEU A 120 -20.37 -112.49 -57.13
CA LEU A 120 -20.49 -111.19 -57.77
C LEU A 120 -21.60 -110.34 -57.11
N GLN A 121 -22.72 -110.94 -56.71
CA GLN A 121 -23.75 -110.26 -55.92
C GLN A 121 -23.24 -109.83 -54.52
N LYS A 122 -22.50 -110.70 -53.82
CA LYS A 122 -21.90 -110.37 -52.51
C LYS A 122 -20.86 -109.26 -52.62
N ILE A 123 -20.01 -109.31 -53.66
CA ILE A 123 -19.00 -108.30 -53.95
C ILE A 123 -19.68 -106.97 -54.27
N ASN A 124 -20.70 -106.95 -55.14
CA ASN A 124 -21.45 -105.73 -55.46
C ASN A 124 -22.10 -105.11 -54.22
N LYS A 125 -22.70 -105.93 -53.34
CA LYS A 125 -23.28 -105.44 -52.07
C LYS A 125 -22.21 -104.85 -51.14
N SER A 126 -21.05 -105.50 -51.07
CA SER A 126 -19.91 -105.03 -50.27
C SER A 126 -19.33 -103.73 -50.82
N LEU A 127 -19.17 -103.64 -52.15
CA LEU A 127 -18.73 -102.45 -52.86
C LEU A 127 -19.70 -101.28 -52.66
N GLN A 128 -21.01 -101.53 -52.73
CA GLN A 128 -22.04 -100.51 -52.45
C GLN A 128 -21.97 -99.99 -51.00
N THR A 129 -21.71 -100.90 -50.04
CA THR A 129 -21.53 -100.54 -48.63
C THR A 129 -20.26 -99.73 -48.42
N ALA A 130 -19.15 -100.16 -49.02
CA ALA A 130 -17.87 -99.44 -48.98
C ALA A 130 -17.99 -98.04 -49.61
N ASN A 131 -18.63 -97.92 -50.77
CA ASN A 131 -18.89 -96.64 -51.43
C ASN A 131 -19.78 -95.72 -50.58
N SER A 132 -20.83 -96.26 -49.96
CA SER A 132 -21.68 -95.49 -49.05
C SER A 132 -20.90 -95.01 -47.82
N LYS A 133 -20.07 -95.88 -47.24
CA LYS A 133 -19.20 -95.55 -46.11
C LYS A 133 -18.18 -94.48 -46.48
N GLN A 134 -17.49 -94.62 -47.62
CA GLN A 134 -16.56 -93.61 -48.15
C GLN A 134 -17.26 -92.25 -48.34
N LYS A 135 -18.45 -92.20 -48.94
CA LYS A 135 -19.24 -90.97 -49.08
C LYS A 135 -19.56 -90.34 -47.71
N SER A 136 -19.97 -91.15 -46.73
CA SER A 136 -20.27 -90.66 -45.38
C SER A 136 -19.04 -90.11 -44.67
N THR A 137 -17.90 -90.81 -44.76
CA THR A 137 -16.62 -90.38 -44.19
C THR A 137 -16.12 -89.11 -44.86
N GLN A 138 -16.26 -88.99 -46.19
CA GLN A 138 -15.89 -87.78 -46.92
C GLN A 138 -16.76 -86.59 -46.50
N ALA A 139 -18.06 -86.79 -46.34
CA ALA A 139 -18.97 -85.76 -45.83
C ALA A 139 -18.62 -85.35 -44.40
N GLN A 140 -18.24 -86.31 -43.55
CA GLN A 140 -17.82 -86.04 -42.18
C GLN A 140 -16.48 -85.30 -42.12
N LEU A 141 -15.49 -85.68 -42.94
CA LEU A 141 -14.23 -84.97 -43.09
C LEU A 141 -14.46 -83.51 -43.52
N ASN A 142 -15.31 -83.29 -44.53
CA ASN A 142 -15.64 -81.93 -44.98
C ASN A 142 -16.33 -81.12 -43.86
N ARG A 143 -17.19 -81.73 -43.05
CA ARG A 143 -17.80 -81.06 -41.88
C ARG A 143 -16.75 -80.68 -40.83
N THR A 144 -15.85 -81.59 -40.50
CA THR A 144 -14.77 -81.34 -39.53
C THR A 144 -13.82 -80.25 -40.04
N LEU A 145 -13.43 -80.27 -41.32
CA LEU A 145 -12.60 -79.22 -41.92
C LEU A 145 -13.30 -77.85 -41.85
N ASN A 146 -14.60 -77.79 -42.15
CA ASN A 146 -15.37 -76.55 -42.01
C ASN A 146 -15.48 -76.08 -40.56
N GLN A 147 -15.65 -76.99 -39.60
CA GLN A 147 -15.65 -76.67 -38.17
C GLN A 147 -14.28 -76.18 -37.69
N GLN A 148 -13.20 -76.82 -38.13
CA GLN A 148 -11.82 -76.41 -37.83
C GLN A 148 -11.54 -75.01 -38.38
N ALA A 149 -11.90 -74.74 -39.64
CA ALA A 149 -11.75 -73.42 -40.25
C ALA A 149 -12.55 -72.33 -39.50
N LYS A 150 -13.80 -72.62 -39.10
CA LYS A 150 -14.61 -71.70 -38.27
C LYS A 150 -13.99 -71.46 -36.90
N THR A 151 -13.46 -72.50 -36.27
CA THR A 151 -12.82 -72.40 -34.95
C THR A 151 -11.53 -71.61 -35.03
N GLN A 152 -10.72 -71.81 -36.08
CA GLN A 152 -9.52 -71.02 -36.33
C GLN A 152 -9.86 -69.55 -36.57
N GLY A 153 -10.92 -69.26 -37.34
CA GLY A 153 -11.42 -67.90 -37.52
C GLY A 153 -11.81 -67.23 -36.20
N ARG A 154 -12.57 -67.94 -35.35
CA ARG A 154 -12.94 -67.46 -34.00
C ARG A 154 -11.73 -67.25 -33.09
N LEU A 155 -10.74 -68.14 -33.16
CA LEU A 155 -9.50 -68.02 -32.39
C LEU A 155 -8.76 -66.73 -32.78
N ASN A 156 -8.56 -66.51 -34.08
CA ASN A 156 -7.89 -65.32 -34.60
C ASN A 156 -8.65 -64.03 -34.21
N GLU A 157 -9.99 -64.05 -34.33
CA GLU A 157 -10.84 -62.91 -33.92
C GLU A 157 -10.72 -62.64 -32.41
N THR A 158 -10.74 -63.69 -31.58
CA THR A 158 -10.60 -63.56 -30.13
C THR A 158 -9.21 -63.05 -29.74
N GLN A 159 -8.15 -63.53 -30.40
CA GLN A 159 -6.78 -63.05 -30.20
C GLN A 159 -6.65 -61.57 -30.57
N SER A 160 -7.25 -61.13 -31.67
CA SER A 160 -7.28 -59.72 -32.07
C SER A 160 -8.02 -58.85 -31.04
N ARG A 161 -9.20 -59.29 -30.59
CA ARG A 161 -9.95 -58.60 -29.51
C ARG A 161 -9.15 -58.52 -28.21
N LEU A 162 -8.47 -59.60 -27.82
CA LEU A 162 -7.62 -59.63 -26.64
C LEU A 162 -6.45 -58.65 -26.77
N GLY A 163 -5.81 -58.59 -27.93
CA GLY A 163 -4.76 -57.62 -28.24
C GLY A 163 -5.25 -56.18 -28.09
N GLY A 164 -6.45 -55.88 -28.61
CA GLY A 164 -7.08 -54.57 -28.45
C GLY A 164 -7.35 -54.21 -26.98
N ILE A 165 -7.87 -55.15 -26.20
CA ILE A 165 -8.13 -54.96 -24.76
C ILE A 165 -6.83 -54.71 -23.99
N VAL A 166 -5.75 -55.45 -24.30
CA VAL A 166 -4.44 -55.26 -23.64
C VAL A 166 -3.90 -53.85 -23.90
N ILE A 167 -4.03 -53.34 -25.13
CA ILE A 167 -3.62 -51.97 -25.47
C ILE A 167 -4.45 -50.94 -24.68
N GLN A 168 -5.78 -51.10 -24.64
CA GLN A 168 -6.66 -50.21 -23.87
C GLN A 168 -6.34 -50.23 -22.38
N TYR A 169 -6.08 -51.41 -21.81
CA TYR A 169 -5.68 -51.54 -20.41
C TYR A 169 -4.35 -50.83 -20.12
N GLN A 170 -3.37 -50.96 -21.01
CA GLN A 170 -2.08 -50.29 -20.87
C GLN A 170 -2.22 -48.76 -20.97
N GLN A 171 -3.07 -48.26 -21.87
CA GLN A 171 -3.39 -46.84 -21.99
C GLN A 171 -4.06 -46.31 -20.72
N ALA A 172 -5.12 -46.98 -20.25
CA ALA A 172 -5.82 -46.61 -19.03
C ALA A 172 -4.90 -46.59 -17.80
N ARG A 173 -3.96 -47.55 -17.71
CA ARG A 173 -2.95 -47.58 -16.64
C ARG A 173 -2.00 -46.38 -16.71
N ASN A 174 -1.56 -46.00 -17.91
CA ASN A 174 -0.69 -44.83 -18.10
C ASN A 174 -1.41 -43.51 -17.79
N GLU A 175 -2.69 -43.39 -18.18
CA GLU A 175 -3.54 -42.26 -17.84
C GLU A 175 -3.73 -42.15 -16.33
N LEU A 176 -4.02 -43.27 -15.66
CA LEU A 176 -4.17 -43.32 -14.20
C LEU A 176 -2.89 -42.89 -13.48
N GLN A 177 -1.73 -43.32 -13.97
CA GLN A 177 -0.43 -42.90 -13.42
C GLN A 177 -0.20 -41.38 -13.61
N THR A 178 -0.59 -40.85 -14.78
CA THR A 178 -0.49 -39.42 -15.08
C THR A 178 -1.39 -38.60 -14.16
N LEU A 179 -2.65 -39.02 -14.00
CA LEU A 179 -3.61 -38.39 -13.09
C LEU A 179 -3.13 -38.46 -11.63
N TYR A 180 -2.55 -39.59 -11.22
CA TYR A 180 -1.97 -39.74 -9.89
C TYR A 180 -0.83 -38.74 -9.65
N ASN A 181 0.07 -38.58 -10.60
CA ASN A 181 1.16 -37.60 -10.52
C ASN A 181 0.63 -36.16 -10.50
N GLN A 182 -0.34 -35.82 -11.36
CA GLN A 182 -0.99 -34.51 -11.35
C GLN A 182 -1.65 -34.20 -10.00
N ARG A 183 -2.33 -35.19 -9.40
CA ARG A 183 -2.92 -35.03 -8.07
C ARG A 183 -1.87 -34.73 -7.00
N LEU A 184 -0.72 -35.41 -7.03
CA LEU A 184 0.37 -35.15 -6.10
C LEU A 184 0.93 -33.72 -6.27
N THR A 185 1.15 -33.27 -7.51
CA THR A 185 1.60 -31.91 -7.80
C THR A 185 0.60 -30.87 -7.29
N LEU A 186 -0.70 -31.09 -7.53
CA LEU A 186 -1.75 -30.19 -7.04
C LEU A 186 -1.83 -30.19 -5.50
N GLN A 187 -1.65 -31.34 -4.85
CA GLN A 187 -1.62 -31.41 -3.38
C GLN A 187 -0.44 -30.62 -2.80
N ALA A 188 0.74 -30.71 -3.43
CA ALA A 188 1.90 -29.91 -3.04
C ALA A 188 1.64 -28.40 -3.22
N ALA A 189 1.11 -27.99 -4.37
CA ALA A 189 0.77 -26.59 -4.64
C ALA A 189 -0.28 -26.04 -3.64
N VAL A 190 -1.28 -26.84 -3.27
CA VAL A 190 -2.27 -26.46 -2.25
C VAL A 190 -1.63 -26.28 -0.87
N ALA A 191 -0.67 -27.15 -0.51
CA ALA A 191 0.06 -27.02 0.76
C ALA A 191 0.94 -25.75 0.80
N GLU A 192 1.62 -25.44 -0.30
CA GLU A 192 2.39 -24.20 -0.46
C GLU A 192 1.49 -22.97 -0.36
N LEU A 193 0.40 -22.92 -1.12
CA LEU A 193 -0.55 -21.82 -1.09
C LEU A 193 -1.17 -21.62 0.31
N LYS A 194 -1.43 -22.71 1.03
CA LYS A 194 -1.95 -22.64 2.40
C LYS A 194 -0.93 -22.00 3.35
N THR A 195 0.35 -22.33 3.18
CA THR A 195 1.46 -21.78 3.96
C THR A 195 1.67 -20.30 3.65
N GLU A 196 1.70 -19.94 2.36
CA GLU A 196 1.84 -18.55 1.92
C GLU A 196 0.67 -17.68 2.42
N ARG A 197 -0.56 -18.18 2.33
CA ARG A 197 -1.73 -17.50 2.88
C ARG A 197 -1.62 -17.27 4.39
N GLN A 198 -1.10 -18.24 5.15
CA GLN A 198 -0.90 -18.10 6.59
C GLN A 198 0.15 -17.03 6.91
N LYS A 199 1.24 -16.99 6.14
CA LYS A 199 2.28 -15.95 6.25
C LYS A 199 1.72 -14.56 5.97
N LEU A 200 1.04 -14.38 4.83
CA LEU A 200 0.41 -13.11 4.46
C LEU A 200 -0.62 -12.66 5.50
N TYR A 201 -1.38 -13.59 6.08
CA TYR A 201 -2.33 -13.27 7.15
C TYR A 201 -1.62 -12.78 8.42
N ALA A 202 -0.49 -13.39 8.80
CA ALA A 202 0.30 -12.96 9.94
C ALA A 202 0.92 -11.57 9.71
N GLU A 203 1.47 -11.32 8.52
CA GLU A 203 2.01 -10.01 8.12
C GLU A 203 0.91 -8.93 8.14
N ALA A 204 -0.26 -9.22 7.56
CA ALA A 204 -1.39 -8.29 7.56
C ALA A 204 -1.86 -7.98 8.99
N LYS A 205 -1.93 -8.99 9.86
CA LYS A 205 -2.31 -8.79 11.27
C LYS A 205 -1.30 -7.90 12.00
N GLN A 206 0.00 -8.14 11.82
CA GLN A 206 1.05 -7.30 12.40
C GLN A 206 0.94 -5.86 11.92
N ALA A 207 0.76 -5.63 10.61
CA ALA A 207 0.60 -4.28 10.05
C ALA A 207 -0.63 -3.54 10.63
N ILE A 208 -1.74 -4.26 10.85
CA ILE A 208 -2.95 -3.70 11.48
C ILE A 208 -2.66 -3.31 12.93
N ASP A 209 -1.97 -4.16 13.69
CA ASP A 209 -1.62 -3.86 15.09
C ASP A 209 -0.67 -2.65 15.18
N GLU A 210 0.33 -2.58 14.31
CA GLU A 210 1.23 -1.42 14.21
C GLU A 210 0.45 -0.14 13.87
N ALA A 211 -0.45 -0.18 12.88
CA ALA A 211 -1.29 0.95 12.51
C ALA A 211 -2.19 1.41 13.67
N LYS A 212 -2.77 0.46 14.41
CA LYS A 212 -3.59 0.76 15.59
C LYS A 212 -2.79 1.49 16.67
N THR A 213 -1.57 1.01 16.98
CA THR A 213 -0.71 1.70 17.96
C THR A 213 -0.30 3.11 17.49
N ALA A 214 -0.09 3.31 16.19
CA ALA A 214 0.23 4.61 15.62
C ALA A 214 -0.96 5.58 15.73
N ILE A 215 -2.18 5.10 15.47
CA ILE A 215 -3.42 5.87 15.66
C ILE A 215 -3.58 6.28 17.13
N GLU A 216 -3.43 5.36 18.08
CA GLU A 216 -3.52 5.67 19.51
C GLU A 216 -2.49 6.73 19.95
N LYS A 217 -1.26 6.70 19.40
CA LYS A 217 -0.26 7.75 19.64
C LYS A 217 -0.68 9.10 19.08
N ARG A 218 -1.28 9.13 17.88
CA ARG A 218 -1.80 10.36 17.25
C ARG A 218 -2.95 10.94 18.05
N ASP A 219 -3.90 10.12 18.48
CA ASP A 219 -5.05 10.56 19.28
C ASP A 219 -4.61 11.17 20.61
N ARG A 220 -3.62 10.57 21.29
CA ARG A 220 -3.00 11.17 22.49
C ARG A 220 -2.36 12.52 22.21
N LYS A 221 -1.74 12.71 21.03
CA LYS A 221 -1.14 13.99 20.64
C LYS A 221 -2.20 15.04 20.34
N ILE A 222 -3.26 14.67 19.62
CA ILE A 222 -4.41 15.53 19.33
C ILE A 222 -5.04 15.99 20.65
N ALA A 223 -5.35 15.07 21.57
CA ALA A 223 -5.92 15.42 22.87
C ALA A 223 -5.03 16.38 23.69
N LYS A 224 -3.69 16.27 23.59
CA LYS A 224 -2.76 17.23 24.22
C LYS A 224 -2.82 18.60 23.55
N LEU A 225 -2.89 18.65 22.22
CA LEU A 225 -3.01 19.90 21.47
C LEU A 225 -4.35 20.60 21.73
N ASP A 226 -5.44 19.83 21.80
CA ASP A 226 -6.77 20.38 22.12
C ASP A 226 -6.77 21.05 23.49
N LYS A 227 -6.18 20.41 24.51
CA LYS A 227 -6.00 21.04 25.83
C LYS A 227 -5.15 22.30 25.77
N LEU A 228 -4.08 22.32 24.97
CA LEU A 228 -3.24 23.50 24.80
C LEU A 228 -4.01 24.65 24.15
N ILE A 229 -4.79 24.36 23.11
CA ILE A 229 -5.65 25.34 22.42
C ILE A 229 -6.69 25.90 23.39
N GLN A 230 -7.36 25.04 24.17
CA GLN A 230 -8.31 25.49 25.19
C GLN A 230 -7.66 26.44 26.21
N ASN A 231 -6.47 26.09 26.72
CA ASN A 231 -5.75 26.95 27.66
C ASN A 231 -5.33 28.29 27.03
N ARG A 232 -4.88 28.28 25.76
CA ARG A 232 -4.53 29.52 25.03
C ARG A 232 -5.74 30.39 24.76
N ASN A 233 -6.89 29.81 24.43
CA ASN A 233 -8.12 30.56 24.24
C ASN A 233 -8.55 31.27 25.53
N LEU A 234 -8.41 30.60 26.68
CA LEU A 234 -8.67 31.22 27.98
C LEU A 234 -7.70 32.36 28.27
N GLU A 235 -6.41 32.19 27.98
CA GLU A 235 -5.40 33.25 28.14
C GLU A 235 -5.67 34.45 27.23
N ILE A 236 -6.05 34.20 25.97
CA ILE A 236 -6.43 35.26 25.03
C ILE A 236 -7.64 36.03 25.55
N GLN A 237 -8.68 35.33 26.01
CA GLN A 237 -9.86 35.97 26.58
C GLN A 237 -9.51 36.84 27.79
N GLN A 238 -8.63 36.37 28.68
CA GLN A 238 -8.15 37.17 29.82
C GLN A 238 -7.37 38.42 29.37
N ARG A 239 -6.54 38.30 28.32
CA ARG A 239 -5.79 39.44 27.77
C ARG A 239 -6.72 40.45 27.12
N GLU A 240 -7.77 39.99 26.44
CA GLU A 240 -8.76 40.85 25.79
C GLU A 240 -9.46 41.75 26.81
N GLU A 241 -9.90 41.20 27.94
CA GLU A 241 -10.49 41.96 29.07
C GLU A 241 -9.52 43.03 29.62
N VAL A 242 -8.23 42.70 29.73
CA VAL A 242 -7.19 43.64 30.16
C VAL A 242 -6.99 44.75 29.13
N ILE A 243 -7.00 44.42 27.84
CA ILE A 243 -6.88 45.41 26.75
C ILE A 243 -8.08 46.37 26.79
N ILE A 244 -9.31 45.84 26.85
CA ILE A 244 -10.53 46.66 26.96
C ILE A 244 -10.45 47.61 28.17
N THR A 245 -10.00 47.11 29.32
CA THR A 245 -9.84 47.92 30.53
C THR A 245 -8.78 49.02 30.33
N ARG A 246 -7.65 48.70 29.71
CA ARG A 246 -6.58 49.66 29.41
C ARG A 246 -7.00 50.71 28.39
N GLU A 247 -7.70 50.32 27.34
CA GLU A 247 -8.23 51.25 26.34
C GLU A 247 -9.23 52.23 26.96
N SER A 248 -10.11 51.74 27.83
CA SER A 248 -11.01 52.61 28.59
C SER A 248 -10.24 53.60 29.46
N ARG A 249 -9.23 53.13 30.19
CA ARG A 249 -8.39 53.98 31.04
C ARG A 249 -7.58 55.00 30.23
N LEU A 250 -7.04 54.61 29.08
CA LEU A 250 -6.32 55.51 28.18
C LEU A 250 -7.24 56.62 27.70
N LYS A 251 -8.46 56.29 27.26
CA LYS A 251 -9.45 57.28 26.83
C LYS A 251 -9.85 58.23 27.96
N GLU A 252 -9.92 57.76 29.20
CA GLU A 252 -10.16 58.61 30.36
C GLU A 252 -8.97 59.53 30.64
N LEU A 253 -7.74 59.01 30.60
CA LEU A 253 -6.52 59.80 30.78
C LEU A 253 -6.34 60.84 29.68
N GLU A 254 -6.66 60.51 28.43
CA GLU A 254 -6.65 61.47 27.30
C GLU A 254 -7.63 62.62 27.55
N LYS A 255 -8.85 62.34 28.04
CA LYS A 255 -9.80 63.38 28.43
C LYS A 255 -9.29 64.24 29.57
N GLN A 256 -8.68 63.63 30.59
CA GLN A 256 -8.09 64.37 31.71
C GLN A 256 -6.94 65.26 31.24
N GLN A 257 -6.08 64.76 30.36
CA GLN A 257 -4.98 65.52 29.78
C GLN A 257 -5.52 66.72 28.99
N GLN A 258 -6.48 66.52 28.08
CA GLN A 258 -7.09 67.61 27.32
C GLN A 258 -7.73 68.66 28.23
N PHE A 259 -8.40 68.24 29.30
CA PHE A 259 -8.96 69.15 30.29
C PHE A 259 -7.86 69.96 31.01
N LEU A 260 -6.79 69.30 31.46
CA LEU A 260 -5.66 69.95 32.12
C LEU A 260 -4.93 70.92 31.19
N GLU A 261 -4.72 70.57 29.92
CA GLU A 261 -4.12 71.45 28.91
C GLU A 261 -4.94 72.73 28.72
N LEU A 262 -6.27 72.63 28.65
CA LEU A 262 -7.16 73.79 28.58
C LEU A 262 -7.08 74.65 29.85
N GLU A 263 -6.99 74.03 31.02
CA GLU A 263 -6.90 74.75 32.30
C GLU A 263 -5.55 75.46 32.45
N VAL A 264 -4.44 74.83 32.04
CA VAL A 264 -3.11 75.44 31.98
C VAL A 264 -3.12 76.63 31.03
N ALA A 265 -3.64 76.48 29.81
CA ALA A 265 -3.72 77.59 28.85
C ALA A 265 -4.55 78.77 29.40
N ARG A 266 -5.65 78.49 30.13
CA ARG A 266 -6.44 79.52 30.81
C ARG A 266 -5.61 80.21 31.91
N LEU A 267 -4.90 79.43 32.73
CA LEU A 267 -4.10 79.93 33.83
C LEU A 267 -2.91 80.77 33.36
N GLU A 268 -2.23 80.36 32.29
CA GLU A 268 -1.17 81.13 31.64
C GLU A 268 -1.70 82.48 31.15
N LYS A 269 -2.87 82.51 30.50
CA LYS A 269 -3.52 83.75 30.09
C LYS A 269 -3.85 84.65 31.30
N TYR A 270 -4.29 84.06 32.41
CA TYR A 270 -4.53 84.79 33.66
C TYR A 270 -3.22 85.35 34.25
N TYR A 271 -2.15 84.56 34.31
CA TYR A 271 -0.84 85.01 34.82
C TYR A 271 -0.20 86.09 33.95
N GLN A 272 -0.30 86.01 32.62
CA GLN A 272 0.17 87.07 31.73
C GLN A 272 -0.59 88.38 32.01
N SER A 273 -1.92 88.32 32.10
CA SER A 273 -2.73 89.49 32.45
C SER A 273 -2.41 90.06 33.84
N TYR A 274 -2.07 89.20 34.82
CA TYR A 274 -1.70 89.63 36.17
C TYR A 274 -0.28 90.24 36.23
N ARG A 275 0.67 89.72 35.45
CA ARG A 275 2.02 90.28 35.31
C ARG A 275 1.98 91.68 34.70
N ASP A 276 1.22 91.85 33.62
CA ASP A 276 1.08 93.14 32.94
C ASP A 276 0.43 94.20 33.84
N LEU A 277 -0.43 93.79 34.78
CA LEU A 277 -1.12 94.68 35.72
C LEU A 277 -0.32 95.03 37.01
N ARG A 278 0.74 94.30 37.37
CA ARG A 278 1.48 94.52 38.64
C ARG A 278 2.99 94.75 38.54
N LEU A 279 3.57 94.76 37.34
CA LEU A 279 5.01 95.01 37.13
C LEU A 279 5.31 96.24 36.25
N GLY A 280 4.43 97.25 36.28
CA GLY A 280 4.85 98.61 35.95
C GLY A 280 5.91 99.06 36.95
N LYS A 281 7.15 99.25 36.47
CA LYS A 281 8.36 99.56 37.27
C LYS A 281 8.08 100.62 38.35
N LEU A 282 7.98 100.20 39.61
CA LEU A 282 7.81 101.07 40.78
C LEU A 282 8.98 102.06 40.85
N ALA A 283 8.67 103.34 40.91
CA ALA A 283 9.66 104.43 40.87
C ALA A 283 9.81 105.14 42.22
N LEU A 284 8.72 105.29 42.98
CA LEU A 284 8.72 105.82 44.34
C LEU A 284 7.93 104.87 45.25
N VAL A 285 8.46 104.61 46.44
CA VAL A 285 7.80 103.80 47.47
C VAL A 285 7.16 104.71 48.51
N LYS A 286 6.00 104.31 49.06
CA LYS A 286 5.37 105.02 50.17
C LYS A 286 6.34 105.13 51.36
N GLY A 287 6.49 106.34 51.90
CA GLY A 287 7.38 106.64 53.02
C GLY A 287 8.84 106.86 52.63
N GLN A 288 9.19 106.78 51.35
CA GLN A 288 10.51 107.17 50.87
C GLN A 288 10.70 108.68 51.03
N VAL A 289 11.83 109.10 51.60
CA VAL A 289 12.23 110.52 51.69
C VAL A 289 12.61 111.00 50.30
N ILE A 290 11.94 112.05 49.84
CA ILE A 290 12.12 112.66 48.53
C ILE A 290 13.07 113.87 48.64
N ALA A 291 12.99 114.63 49.73
CA ALA A 291 13.95 115.67 50.11
C ALA A 291 13.96 115.87 51.63
N ALA A 292 15.10 116.32 52.17
CA ALA A 292 15.27 116.69 53.57
C ALA A 292 16.23 117.87 53.67
N GLY A 293 16.00 118.78 54.62
CA GLY A 293 16.85 119.97 54.79
C GLY A 293 16.78 120.57 56.18
N LEU A 294 17.90 121.13 56.63
CA LEU A 294 18.00 121.90 57.86
C LEU A 294 17.55 123.34 57.61
N ILE A 295 16.55 123.79 58.36
CA ILE A 295 15.95 125.12 58.24
C ILE A 295 16.10 125.86 59.57
N THR A 296 16.72 127.04 59.49
CA THR A 296 16.88 127.97 60.62
C THR A 296 16.09 129.25 60.31
N VAL A 297 15.02 129.50 61.07
CA VAL A 297 14.13 130.64 60.83
C VAL A 297 14.49 131.82 61.74
N ASN A 298 15.47 132.62 61.36
CA ASN A 298 15.84 133.82 62.12
C ASN A 298 14.89 135.02 61.88
N LYS A 299 14.02 134.94 60.86
CA LYS A 299 13.01 135.96 60.50
C LYS A 299 11.74 135.27 59.97
N PRO A 300 10.52 135.75 60.28
CA PRO A 300 9.27 135.10 59.85
C PRO A 300 9.16 134.86 58.34
N ASN A 301 9.62 135.81 57.52
CA ASN A 301 9.60 135.67 56.06
C ASN A 301 10.61 134.62 55.53
N ALA A 302 11.61 134.24 56.31
CA ALA A 302 12.59 133.22 55.93
C ALA A 302 12.00 131.81 55.98
N ALA A 303 11.03 131.53 56.87
CA ALA A 303 10.37 130.22 56.96
C ALA A 303 9.64 129.86 55.66
N HIS A 304 8.90 130.83 55.12
CA HIS A 304 8.11 130.61 53.91
C HIS A 304 9.00 130.34 52.69
N GLN A 305 10.12 131.08 52.56
CA GLN A 305 11.08 130.83 51.48
C GLN A 305 11.76 129.47 51.63
N ALA A 306 12.16 129.08 52.85
CA ALA A 306 12.81 127.80 53.10
C ALA A 306 11.89 126.59 52.84
N ILE A 307 10.61 126.66 53.24
CA ILE A 307 9.63 125.60 52.95
C ILE A 307 9.35 125.49 51.45
N ILE A 308 9.27 126.60 50.72
CA ILE A 308 9.13 126.54 49.26
C ILE A 308 10.34 125.86 48.62
N GLN A 309 11.56 126.20 49.06
CA GLN A 309 12.78 125.63 48.49
C GLN A 309 12.84 124.11 48.64
N ILE A 310 12.55 123.59 49.84
CA ILE A 310 12.57 122.13 50.07
C ILE A 310 11.44 121.40 49.31
N LEU A 311 10.27 122.04 49.13
CA LEU A 311 9.20 121.48 48.30
C LEU A 311 9.56 121.47 46.82
N GLN A 312 10.23 122.50 46.32
CA GLN A 312 10.75 122.54 44.95
C GLN A 312 11.82 121.48 44.72
N GLU A 313 12.69 121.26 45.69
CA GLU A 313 13.70 120.20 45.63
C GLU A 313 13.05 118.81 45.63
N ALA A 314 12.11 118.57 46.53
CA ALA A 314 11.33 117.33 46.55
C ALA A 314 10.64 117.09 45.21
N ASN A 315 10.11 118.15 44.60
CA ASN A 315 9.47 118.05 43.30
C ASN A 315 10.44 117.67 42.18
N ARG A 316 11.65 118.25 42.15
CA ARG A 316 12.69 117.84 41.19
C ARG A 316 13.11 116.38 41.40
N ASN A 317 13.34 115.97 42.64
CA ASN A 317 13.79 114.62 42.98
C ASN A 317 12.75 113.55 42.62
N ALA A 318 11.47 113.80 42.92
CA ALA A 318 10.40 112.89 42.52
C ALA A 318 10.25 112.83 40.99
N ASN A 319 10.43 113.94 40.29
CA ASN A 319 10.28 114.01 38.84
C ASN A 319 11.38 113.20 38.13
N PHE A 320 12.60 113.33 38.63
CA PHE A 320 13.72 112.50 38.18
C PHE A 320 13.45 111.00 38.36
N GLN A 321 12.90 110.59 39.52
CA GLN A 321 12.61 109.17 39.78
C GLN A 321 11.43 108.62 38.96
N LEU A 322 10.42 109.46 38.68
CA LEU A 322 9.21 109.08 37.93
C LEU A 322 9.37 109.16 36.41
N THR A 323 10.40 109.83 35.91
CA THR A 323 10.68 109.94 34.48
C THR A 323 11.35 108.67 33.94
N GLU A 324 11.07 108.31 32.69
CA GLU A 324 11.75 107.18 32.03
C GLU A 324 13.23 107.52 31.75
N PRO A 325 14.15 106.54 31.78
CA PRO A 325 15.57 106.81 31.52
C PRO A 325 15.76 107.32 30.08
N GLY A 326 16.31 108.52 29.91
CA GLY A 326 16.45 109.18 28.60
C GLY A 326 15.23 110.00 28.16
N GLY A 327 14.15 110.01 28.93
CA GLY A 327 13.00 110.90 28.73
C GLY A 327 13.22 112.28 29.33
N THR A 328 12.62 113.31 28.71
CA THR A 328 12.51 114.63 29.33
C THR A 328 11.31 114.65 30.29
N PRO A 329 11.45 115.21 31.50
CA PRO A 329 10.31 115.34 32.42
C PRO A 329 9.20 116.18 31.77
N VAL A 330 8.00 115.62 31.66
CA VAL A 330 6.86 116.22 30.94
C VAL A 330 6.08 117.20 31.83
N ASN A 331 6.16 117.04 33.16
CA ASN A 331 5.47 117.88 34.11
C ASN A 331 6.47 118.48 35.11
N GLU A 332 6.57 119.80 35.18
CA GLU A 332 7.45 120.49 36.15
C GLU A 332 6.85 120.55 37.55
N GLU A 333 5.56 120.25 37.75
CA GLU A 333 4.88 120.29 39.06
C GLU A 333 4.11 118.98 39.32
N ILE A 334 4.81 117.97 39.81
CA ILE A 334 4.23 116.66 40.13
C ILE A 334 3.80 116.54 41.60
N LEU A 335 4.37 117.33 42.51
CA LEU A 335 3.94 117.32 43.92
C LEU A 335 2.68 118.16 44.09
N ARG A 336 1.62 117.54 44.60
CA ARG A 336 0.40 118.27 44.98
C ARG A 336 0.62 119.08 46.27
N VAL A 337 1.03 120.34 46.12
CA VAL A 337 1.19 121.30 47.22
C VAL A 337 -0.10 122.09 47.43
N THR A 338 -0.65 122.08 48.65
CA THR A 338 -1.78 122.93 49.05
C THR A 338 -1.31 124.03 50.00
N LYS A 339 -1.96 125.19 49.97
CA LYS A 339 -1.63 126.32 50.87
C LYS A 339 -1.69 125.89 52.34
N ASP A 340 -2.70 125.11 52.73
CA ASP A 340 -2.86 124.62 54.10
C ASP A 340 -1.67 123.77 54.58
N LYS A 341 -1.10 122.92 53.70
CA LYS A 341 0.08 122.11 54.05
C LYS A 341 1.33 122.96 54.26
N VAL A 342 1.50 124.00 53.44
CA VAL A 342 2.63 124.94 53.56
C VAL A 342 2.52 125.73 54.87
N GLU A 343 1.35 126.28 55.16
CA GLU A 343 1.09 127.02 56.40
C GLU A 343 1.26 126.14 57.65
N GLN A 344 0.83 124.88 57.58
CA GLN A 344 1.03 123.91 58.66
C GLN A 344 2.52 123.69 58.96
N LEU A 345 3.36 123.50 57.93
CA LEU A 345 4.81 123.35 58.11
C LEU A 345 5.45 124.62 58.66
N ILE A 346 5.08 125.79 58.14
CA ILE A 346 5.56 127.09 58.64
C ILE A 346 5.21 127.25 60.13
N SER A 347 4.00 126.85 60.52
CA SER A 347 3.56 126.95 61.92
C SER A 347 4.40 126.12 62.90
N GLN A 348 5.04 125.05 62.42
CA GLN A 348 5.89 124.17 63.22
C GLN A 348 7.31 124.70 63.42
N ILE A 349 7.80 125.56 62.53
CA ILE A 349 9.21 126.02 62.50
C ILE A 349 9.40 127.51 62.84
N LYS A 350 8.33 128.21 63.23
CA LYS A 350 8.30 129.68 63.41
C LYS A 350 8.87 130.20 64.74
N ASP A 351 9.42 129.34 65.59
CA ASP A 351 9.84 129.69 66.96
C ASP A 351 11.30 130.17 67.07
N GLY A 352 11.99 130.35 65.93
CA GLY A 352 13.37 130.85 65.87
C GLY A 352 14.44 129.77 66.05
N ARG A 353 14.06 128.49 66.09
CA ARG A 353 15.00 127.38 66.29
C ARG A 353 15.32 126.66 64.98
N GLU A 354 16.28 125.75 65.06
CA GLU A 354 16.63 124.87 63.94
C GLU A 354 15.67 123.68 63.87
N TYR A 355 15.19 123.40 62.65
CA TYR A 355 14.33 122.27 62.36
C TYR A 355 14.84 121.50 61.15
N VAL A 356 14.70 120.18 61.19
CA VAL A 356 14.86 119.34 60.01
C VAL A 356 13.48 119.10 59.43
N VAL A 357 13.29 119.54 58.19
CA VAL A 357 12.06 119.31 57.43
C VAL A 357 12.29 118.18 56.46
N ARG A 358 11.35 117.23 56.38
CA ARG A 358 11.41 116.10 55.45
C ARG A 358 10.15 116.02 54.62
N ILE A 359 10.31 115.68 53.35
CA ILE A 359 9.22 115.44 52.41
C ILE A 359 9.22 113.96 52.02
N PHE A 360 8.12 113.27 52.26
CA PHE A 360 7.94 111.84 52.00
C PHE A 360 6.94 111.58 50.90
N SER A 361 7.15 110.51 50.13
CA SER A 361 6.11 109.97 49.26
C SER A 361 4.92 109.45 50.08
N ALA A 362 3.70 109.87 49.76
CA ALA A 362 2.49 109.39 50.43
C ALA A 362 2.00 108.01 49.92
N GLY A 363 2.52 107.57 48.76
CA GLY A 363 2.07 106.38 48.06
C GLY A 363 3.17 105.66 47.29
N ASN A 364 2.80 104.51 46.72
CA ASN A 364 3.62 103.79 45.76
C ASN A 364 3.29 104.32 44.36
N TYR A 365 4.26 104.91 43.68
CA TYR A 365 4.07 105.53 42.37
C TYR A 365 4.90 104.83 41.31
N VAL A 366 4.29 104.62 40.15
CA VAL A 366 4.92 104.06 38.96
C VAL A 366 5.42 105.19 38.05
N ARG A 367 6.32 104.87 37.12
CA ARG A 367 6.81 105.85 36.15
C ARG A 367 5.66 106.42 35.31
N GLY A 368 5.74 107.72 34.98
CA GLY A 368 4.74 108.42 34.18
C GLY A 368 3.55 108.99 34.98
N GLU A 369 3.50 108.79 36.30
CA GLU A 369 2.51 109.44 37.16
C GLU A 369 2.61 110.95 37.06
N LYS A 370 1.47 111.60 36.78
CA LYS A 370 1.41 113.05 36.54
C LYS A 370 1.31 113.86 37.82
N GLN A 371 0.89 113.24 38.91
CA GLN A 371 0.68 113.90 40.19
C GLN A 371 0.86 112.91 41.34
N ILE A 372 1.63 113.30 42.35
CA ILE A 372 1.86 112.52 43.56
C ILE A 372 1.50 113.30 44.81
N GLU A 373 1.12 112.56 45.84
CA GLU A 373 0.88 113.10 47.16
C GLU A 373 2.14 112.93 48.02
N PHE A 374 2.32 113.87 48.94
CA PHE A 374 3.40 113.84 49.91
C PHE A 374 2.87 114.12 51.32
N PHE A 375 3.62 113.60 52.29
CA PHE A 375 3.55 114.03 53.68
C PHE A 375 4.84 114.75 54.03
N ALA A 376 4.76 115.71 54.93
CA ALA A 376 5.90 116.45 55.39
C ALA A 376 5.87 116.52 56.91
N ASP A 377 7.03 116.43 57.53
CA ASP A 377 7.20 116.66 58.95
C ASP A 377 8.36 117.63 59.21
N ALA A 378 8.28 118.32 60.35
CA ALA A 378 9.34 119.17 60.86
C ALA A 378 9.66 118.72 62.28
N ALA A 379 10.91 118.29 62.50
CA ALA A 379 11.41 117.90 63.81
C ALA A 379 12.49 118.88 64.25
N ARG A 380 12.51 119.27 65.53
CA ARG A 380 13.53 120.17 66.07
C ARG A 380 14.91 119.53 65.92
N ASN A 381 15.88 120.27 65.41
CA ASN A 381 17.27 119.83 65.37
C ASN A 381 17.88 119.97 66.77
N GLN A 382 17.90 118.86 67.51
CA GLN A 382 18.42 118.82 68.88
C GLN A 382 19.59 117.85 68.98
N LEU A 383 20.48 118.08 69.95
CA LEU A 383 21.57 117.16 70.25
C LEU A 383 20.97 115.80 70.65
N VAL A 384 21.25 114.76 69.85
CA VAL A 384 20.75 113.40 70.06
C VAL A 384 21.80 112.55 70.78
N PHE A 385 23.07 112.69 70.40
CA PHE A 385 24.19 112.02 71.05
C PHE A 385 25.30 113.02 71.34
N SER A 386 25.86 112.98 72.55
CA SER A 386 27.07 113.76 72.86
C SER A 386 28.32 113.02 72.37
N SER A 387 29.39 113.73 72.03
CA SER A 387 30.68 113.12 71.71
C SER A 387 31.13 112.19 72.84
N GLY A 388 31.54 110.97 72.49
CA GLY A 388 31.93 109.92 73.43
C GLY A 388 30.77 109.10 74.01
N GLU A 389 29.51 109.44 73.73
CA GLU A 389 28.36 108.68 74.22
C GLU A 389 28.34 107.26 73.63
N VAL A 390 28.17 106.27 74.48
CA VAL A 390 28.09 104.86 74.07
C VAL A 390 26.75 104.59 73.40
N LEU A 391 26.79 104.20 72.12
CA LEU A 391 25.65 103.84 71.28
C LEU A 391 25.25 102.38 71.45
N ALA A 392 26.23 101.49 71.45
CA ALA A 392 26.04 100.06 71.64
C ALA A 392 27.32 99.44 72.20
N THR A 393 27.20 98.26 72.80
CA THR A 393 28.32 97.53 73.38
C THR A 393 28.18 96.05 73.09
N THR A 394 29.30 95.38 72.87
CA THR A 394 29.40 93.93 72.72
C THR A 394 30.71 93.44 73.33
N THR A 395 30.87 92.13 73.50
CA THR A 395 32.16 91.52 73.84
C THR A 395 32.63 90.63 72.70
N ALA A 396 33.95 90.53 72.56
CA ALA A 396 34.61 89.63 71.64
C ALA A 396 35.64 88.78 72.41
N ASP A 397 35.43 87.46 72.43
CA ASP A 397 36.37 86.47 72.96
C ASP A 397 37.00 85.70 71.79
N LEU A 398 38.25 86.05 71.49
CA LEU A 398 38.97 85.51 70.35
C LEU A 398 39.53 84.10 70.55
N LYS A 399 39.51 83.55 71.78
CA LYS A 399 39.88 82.13 71.98
C LYS A 399 38.83 81.19 71.41
N ASN A 400 37.57 81.63 71.40
CA ASN A 400 36.42 80.80 71.10
C ASN A 400 35.60 81.27 69.88
N MET A 401 35.89 82.45 69.32
CA MET A 401 35.19 83.00 68.16
C MET A 401 36.01 82.93 66.87
N THR A 402 35.37 82.46 65.80
CA THR A 402 35.90 82.52 64.44
C THR A 402 35.83 83.93 63.83
N SER A 403 36.57 84.18 62.76
CA SER A 403 36.55 85.47 62.04
C SER A 403 35.17 85.86 61.51
N GLU A 404 34.35 84.90 61.05
CA GLU A 404 32.97 85.16 60.62
C GLU A 404 32.06 85.50 61.81
N GLN A 405 32.20 84.81 62.94
CA GLN A 405 31.45 85.15 64.16
C GLN A 405 31.83 86.53 64.71
N MET A 406 33.10 86.92 64.62
CA MET A 406 33.55 88.27 64.95
C MET A 406 32.93 89.30 64.01
N ARG A 407 32.95 89.07 62.70
CA ARG A 407 32.32 89.96 61.71
C ARG A 407 30.83 90.12 62.01
N GLN A 408 30.11 89.02 62.24
CA GLN A 408 28.69 89.04 62.62
C GLN A 408 28.44 89.86 63.89
N ARG A 409 29.30 89.76 64.91
CA ARG A 409 29.19 90.56 66.14
C ARG A 409 29.41 92.05 65.88
N LEU A 410 30.38 92.41 65.05
CA LEU A 410 30.62 93.79 64.66
C LEU A 410 29.48 94.35 63.80
N ASP A 411 28.96 93.56 62.85
CA ASP A 411 27.78 93.90 62.05
C ASP A 411 26.55 94.10 62.94
N LEU A 412 26.39 93.27 63.98
CA LEU A 412 25.32 93.44 64.97
C LEU A 412 25.52 94.71 65.80
N LEU A 413 26.75 95.02 66.23
CA LEU A 413 27.07 96.25 66.96
C LEU A 413 26.76 97.50 66.11
N ILE A 414 27.14 97.48 64.83
CA ILE A 414 26.85 98.53 63.85
C ILE A 414 25.34 98.65 63.64
N SER A 415 24.65 97.52 63.43
CA SER A 415 23.20 97.48 63.22
C SER A 415 22.44 97.98 64.45
N ALA A 416 22.90 97.65 65.66
CA ALA A 416 22.37 98.16 66.92
C ALA A 416 22.58 99.67 67.04
N SER A 417 23.76 100.17 66.66
CA SER A 417 24.06 101.61 66.62
C SER A 417 23.18 102.35 65.61
N GLN A 418 22.98 101.79 64.42
CA GLN A 418 22.06 102.30 63.39
C GLN A 418 20.61 102.29 63.84
N PHE A 419 20.18 101.23 64.52
CA PHE A 419 18.86 101.13 65.09
C PHE A 419 18.64 102.17 66.19
N ARG A 420 19.60 102.33 67.11
CA ARG A 420 19.55 103.36 68.15
C ARG A 420 19.52 104.76 67.54
N ALA A 421 20.34 105.03 66.52
CA ALA A 421 20.34 106.31 65.81
C ALA A 421 18.97 106.65 65.21
N ARG A 422 18.39 105.69 64.46
CA ARG A 422 17.05 105.87 63.85
C ARG A 422 15.96 106.06 64.91
N ASN A 423 15.98 105.28 65.98
CA ASN A 423 15.00 105.41 67.07
C ASN A 423 15.15 106.71 67.86
N ALA A 424 16.37 107.21 68.02
CA ALA A 424 16.64 108.48 68.67
C ALA A 424 16.35 109.69 67.75
N GLY A 425 15.93 109.44 66.51
CA GLY A 425 15.46 110.45 65.58
C GLY A 425 16.50 110.99 64.60
N ILE A 426 17.65 110.33 64.44
CA ILE A 426 18.65 110.71 63.43
C ILE A 426 18.13 110.43 62.03
N ILE A 427 18.23 111.43 61.16
CA ILE A 427 17.63 111.43 59.83
C ILE A 427 18.63 110.95 58.78
N GLU A 428 19.84 111.50 58.77
CA GLU A 428 20.89 111.05 57.85
C GLU A 428 21.48 109.69 58.22
N SER A 429 22.30 109.15 57.32
CA SER A 429 22.91 107.84 57.49
C SER A 429 23.89 107.81 58.65
N VAL A 430 24.05 106.62 59.23
CA VAL A 430 25.12 106.36 60.20
C VAL A 430 26.39 106.03 59.44
N GLN A 431 27.44 106.78 59.70
CA GLN A 431 28.75 106.64 59.07
C GLN A 431 29.72 106.02 60.06
N ILE A 432 30.38 104.96 59.65
CA ILE A 432 31.43 104.32 60.45
C ILE A 432 32.76 104.97 60.07
N ASP A 433 33.60 105.24 61.07
CA ASP A 433 34.93 105.79 60.85
C ASP A 433 35.76 104.94 59.86
N GLY A 434 36.51 105.60 58.99
CA GLY A 434 37.23 105.01 57.86
C GLY A 434 38.33 104.04 58.26
N THR A 435 38.75 104.00 59.53
CA THR A 435 39.76 103.04 60.01
C THR A 435 39.16 101.73 60.55
N PHE A 436 37.87 101.47 60.30
CA PHE A 436 37.17 100.23 60.66
C PHE A 436 37.95 98.96 60.34
N LEU A 437 38.50 98.82 59.13
CA LEU A 437 39.27 97.62 58.75
C LEU A 437 40.53 97.43 59.61
N ARG A 438 41.22 98.52 59.98
CA ARG A 438 42.38 98.46 60.88
C ARG A 438 41.96 98.01 62.28
N PHE A 439 40.83 98.51 62.77
CA PHE A 439 40.27 98.12 64.06
C PHE A 439 39.93 96.62 64.12
N VAL A 440 39.34 96.07 63.05
CA VAL A 440 39.08 94.61 62.96
C VAL A 440 40.39 93.81 63.00
N SER A 441 41.42 94.24 62.28
CA SER A 441 42.73 93.56 62.29
C SER A 441 43.41 93.59 63.66
N GLN A 442 43.30 94.69 64.42
CA GLN A 442 43.86 94.77 65.77
C GLN A 442 43.08 93.92 66.78
N LEU A 443 41.75 93.85 66.65
CA LEU A 443 40.94 92.92 67.44
C LEU A 443 41.40 91.47 67.25
N GLN A 444 41.67 91.05 66.01
CA GLN A 444 42.16 89.70 65.68
C GLN A 444 43.48 89.30 66.36
N GLN A 445 44.29 90.27 66.79
CA GLN A 445 45.57 90.02 67.46
C GLN A 445 45.45 89.95 68.99
N THR A 446 44.28 90.22 69.55
CA THR A 446 44.08 90.27 71.00
C THR A 446 43.66 88.89 71.52
N GLU A 447 44.40 88.32 72.48
CA GLU A 447 44.14 86.96 73.01
C GLU A 447 43.15 86.91 74.18
N GLN A 448 42.74 88.06 74.70
CA GLN A 448 41.86 88.21 75.85
C GLN A 448 40.47 88.66 75.41
N GLU A 449 39.43 88.33 76.19
CA GLU A 449 38.09 88.85 75.96
C GLU A 449 38.10 90.37 76.14
N VAL A 450 37.66 91.11 75.12
CA VAL A 450 37.59 92.58 75.13
C VAL A 450 36.16 93.06 74.98
N GLU A 451 35.83 94.14 75.67
CA GLU A 451 34.59 94.88 75.50
C GLU A 451 34.75 95.85 74.34
N ILE A 452 33.84 95.81 73.36
CA ILE A 452 33.84 96.70 72.20
C ILE A 452 32.64 97.64 72.32
N LYS A 453 32.91 98.95 72.37
CA LYS A 453 31.88 99.99 72.39
C LYS A 453 31.85 100.71 71.06
N ALA A 454 30.65 100.86 70.51
CA ALA A 454 30.38 101.87 69.50
C ALA A 454 30.01 103.16 70.22
N ILE A 455 30.76 104.23 69.99
CA ILE A 455 30.54 105.55 70.58
C ILE A 455 30.31 106.60 69.50
N ALA A 456 29.60 107.67 69.83
CA ALA A 456 29.51 108.84 68.96
C ALA A 456 30.88 109.52 68.87
N ALA A 457 31.37 109.78 67.67
CA ALA A 457 32.64 110.47 67.45
C ALA A 457 32.52 111.97 67.81
N ASP A 458 31.44 112.59 67.36
CA ASP A 458 31.13 114.01 67.52
C ASP A 458 29.74 114.20 68.13
N ASP A 459 29.48 115.39 68.67
CA ASP A 459 28.12 115.82 69.01
C ASP A 459 27.21 115.69 67.78
N THR A 460 26.20 114.84 67.86
CA THR A 460 25.34 114.49 66.73
C THR A 460 23.92 114.96 66.99
N TYR A 461 23.39 115.75 66.06
CA TYR A 461 22.06 116.31 66.12
C TYR A 461 21.07 115.48 65.28
N THR A 462 19.78 115.77 65.41
CA THR A 462 18.68 115.07 64.70
C THR A 462 18.89 115.00 63.19
N VAL A 463 19.54 116.01 62.58
CA VAL A 463 19.87 115.98 61.15
C VAL A 463 20.85 114.86 60.78
N GLY A 464 21.82 114.54 61.65
CA GLY A 464 22.92 113.61 61.37
C GLY A 464 24.01 114.24 60.47
N PRO A 465 24.91 113.42 59.88
CA PRO A 465 25.03 111.98 60.07
C PRO A 465 25.62 111.63 61.45
N LEU A 466 25.26 110.46 61.98
CA LEU A 466 25.94 109.91 63.16
C LEU A 466 27.26 109.29 62.76
N ARG A 467 28.37 109.90 63.16
CA ARG A 467 29.70 109.30 63.02
C ARG A 467 29.99 108.40 64.20
N VAL A 468 30.22 107.12 63.91
CA VAL A 468 30.45 106.09 64.92
C VAL A 468 31.92 105.72 64.97
N LYS A 469 32.48 105.82 66.16
CA LYS A 469 33.83 105.35 66.49
C LYS A 469 33.72 104.05 67.29
N LEU A 470 34.52 103.04 66.96
CA LEU A 470 34.59 101.81 67.74
C LEU A 470 35.78 101.86 68.69
N VAL A 471 35.60 101.39 69.92
CA VAL A 471 36.63 101.41 70.96
C VAL A 471 36.70 100.04 71.61
N ALA A 472 37.89 99.45 71.66
CA ALA A 472 38.15 98.20 72.36
C ALA A 472 38.70 98.49 73.76
N ILE A 473 38.10 97.88 74.78
CA ILE A 473 38.37 98.13 76.20
C ILE A 473 38.70 96.80 76.87
N LEU A 474 39.78 96.78 77.66
CA LEU A 474 40.19 95.65 78.48
C LEU A 474 40.46 96.15 79.90
N ASN A 475 39.83 95.52 80.89
CA ASN A 475 39.96 95.89 82.32
C ASN A 475 39.72 97.39 82.59
N GLY A 476 38.80 98.01 81.86
CA GLY A 476 38.44 99.43 82.00
C GLY A 476 39.37 100.43 81.31
N GLN A 477 40.42 99.98 80.61
CA GLN A 477 41.32 100.84 79.82
C GLN A 477 41.11 100.64 78.31
N ILE A 478 41.16 101.73 77.54
CA ILE A 478 41.08 101.69 76.07
C ILE A 478 42.38 101.10 75.52
N LEU A 479 42.27 100.00 74.76
CA LEU A 479 43.41 99.39 74.06
C LEU A 479 43.70 100.11 72.73
N PHE A 480 42.67 100.26 71.91
CA PHE A 480 42.72 100.94 70.61
C PHE A 480 41.30 101.31 70.16
N SER A 481 41.20 102.21 69.18
CA SER A 481 39.93 102.66 68.60
C SER A 481 40.05 102.79 67.09
N THR A 482 38.89 102.86 66.40
CA THR A 482 38.86 103.40 65.03
C THR A 482 39.32 104.86 65.00
#